data_AF-A0A662H3X7-F1
#
_entry.id   AF-A0A662H3X7-F1
#
_cell.length_a   1.000
_cell.length_b   1.000
_cell.length_c   1.000
_cell.angle_alpha   90.00
_cell.angle_beta   90.00
_cell.angle_gamma   90.00
#
_symmetry.space_group_name_H-M   'P 1'
#
loop_
_entity.id
_entity.type
_entity.pdbx_description
1 polymer ?
#
loop_
_entity_poly.entity_id
_entity_poly.type
_entity_poly.pdbx_seq_one_letter_code
_entity_poly.pdbx_strand_id
1 'polypeptide(L)'
;KDLVIKAGGFSPIYKGNAYRFETELSYRVRRLNYKIVYDPGAIILHRRASHGGARVDVYSWNYWFVRNHILFVLRNLEGRVGKVAFFMFKQIIRILMRKRMCPYAEPERWHEVLYMVLKGVCSGIIDYIVQRDDAVLRFKDLLFSARIKDVELEEGIEVKDKKRDIAVK
;
A
#
# COMPACT_ATOMS: atom_id res chain seq x y z
N LYS A 1 -7.37 20.54 -0.57
CA LYS A 1 -8.00 19.39 0.11
C LYS A 1 -8.64 18.43 -0.89
N ASP A 2 -9.44 18.94 -1.82
CA ASP A 2 -10.25 18.12 -2.75
C ASP A 2 -9.42 17.27 -3.70
N LEU A 3 -8.27 17.76 -4.17
CA LEU A 3 -7.37 16.97 -5.01
C LEU A 3 -6.87 15.69 -4.31
N VAL A 4 -6.54 15.75 -3.03
CA VAL A 4 -6.06 14.58 -2.27
C VAL A 4 -7.19 13.57 -2.10
N ILE A 5 -8.41 14.05 -1.84
CA ILE A 5 -9.61 13.20 -1.75
C ILE A 5 -9.89 12.56 -3.11
N LYS A 6 -9.86 13.33 -4.20
CA LYS A 6 -10.02 12.86 -5.58
C LYS A 6 -8.96 11.83 -5.97
N ALA A 7 -7.72 12.00 -5.49
CA ALA A 7 -6.65 11.02 -5.69
C ALA A 7 -6.86 9.74 -4.86
N GLY A 8 -7.77 9.74 -3.88
CA GLY A 8 -8.11 8.60 -3.02
C GLY A 8 -7.37 8.57 -1.68
N GLY A 9 -6.95 9.72 -1.15
CA GLY A 9 -6.32 9.85 0.18
C GLY A 9 -5.00 9.07 0.36
N PHE A 10 -4.49 8.98 1.58
CA PHE A 10 -3.34 8.10 1.88
C PHE A 10 -3.81 6.65 2.06
N SER A 11 -3.08 5.70 1.47
CA SER A 11 -3.44 4.29 1.61
C SER A 11 -2.92 3.71 2.93
N PRO A 12 -3.76 3.06 3.75
CA PRO A 12 -3.36 2.50 5.05
C PRO A 12 -2.57 1.19 4.94
N ILE A 13 -2.31 0.70 3.71
CA ILE A 13 -1.65 -0.59 3.47
C ILE A 13 -0.14 -0.54 3.76
N TYR A 14 0.45 0.66 3.77
CA TYR A 14 1.86 0.90 4.02
C TYR A 14 2.07 0.98 5.53
N LYS A 15 2.71 -0.05 6.08
CA LYS A 15 2.86 -0.25 7.53
C LYS A 15 4.34 -0.17 7.96
N GLY A 16 4.59 -0.24 9.25
CA GLY A 16 5.93 -0.26 9.83
C GLY A 16 6.66 1.06 9.59
N ASN A 17 7.70 1.04 8.75
CA ASN A 17 8.44 2.25 8.39
C ASN A 17 7.68 3.25 7.49
N ALA A 18 6.43 2.93 7.13
CA ALA A 18 5.52 3.73 6.33
C ALA A 18 6.05 4.12 4.93
N TYR A 19 7.14 3.52 4.45
CA TYR A 19 7.69 3.86 3.12
C TYR A 19 6.63 3.67 2.03
N ARG A 20 6.69 4.52 1.00
CA ARG A 20 5.83 4.55 -0.21
C ARG A 20 4.43 5.16 -0.06
N PHE A 21 3.96 5.47 1.15
CA PHE A 21 2.63 6.09 1.30
C PHE A 21 2.50 7.44 0.56
N GLU A 22 3.48 8.34 0.72
CA GLU A 22 3.56 9.62 0.00
C GLU A 22 3.83 9.43 -1.50
N THR A 23 4.69 8.48 -1.86
CA THR A 23 5.03 8.20 -3.26
C THR A 23 3.80 7.73 -4.03
N GLU A 24 2.97 6.88 -3.44
CA GLU A 24 1.73 6.41 -4.08
C GLU A 24 0.73 7.55 -4.28
N LEU A 25 0.55 8.40 -3.26
CA LEU A 25 -0.32 9.57 -3.42
C LEU A 25 0.18 10.48 -4.54
N SER A 26 1.49 10.77 -4.54
CA SER A 26 2.15 11.58 -5.57
C SER A 26 1.96 10.97 -6.98
N TYR A 27 2.11 9.65 -7.09
CA TYR A 27 1.89 8.94 -8.34
C TYR A 27 0.44 9.06 -8.83
N ARG A 28 -0.55 8.87 -7.93
CA ARG A 28 -1.97 9.01 -8.28
C ARG A 28 -2.35 10.44 -8.67
N VAL A 29 -1.82 11.45 -7.98
CA VAL A 29 -2.01 12.87 -8.36
C VAL A 29 -1.50 13.13 -9.77
N ARG A 30 -0.34 12.60 -10.14
CA ARG A 30 0.19 12.74 -11.51
C ARG A 30 -0.66 12.02 -12.55
N ARG A 31 -1.24 10.85 -12.24
CA ARG A 31 -2.19 10.17 -13.13
C ARG A 31 -3.49 10.93 -13.35
N LEU A 32 -3.82 11.88 -12.49
CA LEU A 32 -4.93 12.81 -12.67
C LEU A 32 -4.54 14.04 -13.53
N ASN A 33 -3.40 13.99 -14.23
CA ASN A 33 -2.83 15.06 -15.05
C ASN A 33 -2.45 16.34 -14.28
N TYR A 34 -2.25 16.25 -12.96
CA TYR A 34 -1.70 17.34 -12.17
C TYR A 34 -0.17 17.28 -12.11
N LYS A 35 0.45 18.44 -11.92
CA LYS A 35 1.89 18.59 -11.70
C LYS A 35 2.17 18.70 -10.20
N ILE A 36 3.24 18.07 -9.75
CA ILE A 36 3.82 18.30 -8.42
C ILE A 36 5.01 19.23 -8.65
N VAL A 37 4.94 20.42 -8.07
CA VAL A 37 5.92 21.50 -8.28
C VAL A 37 6.72 21.69 -7.00
N TYR A 38 8.03 21.82 -7.16
CA TYR A 38 8.93 22.25 -6.10
C TYR A 38 9.10 23.76 -6.19
N ASP A 39 8.87 24.46 -5.09
CA ASP A 39 9.11 25.90 -4.96
C ASP A 39 10.36 26.12 -4.10
N PRO A 40 11.47 26.63 -4.67
CA PRO A 40 12.70 26.89 -3.92
C PRO A 40 12.55 28.01 -2.87
N GLY A 41 11.55 28.89 -3.01
CA GLY A 41 11.25 29.93 -2.03
C GLY A 41 10.48 29.43 -0.80
N ALA A 42 9.82 28.27 -0.91
CA ALA A 42 9.09 27.65 0.19
C ALA A 42 10.05 26.87 1.12
N ILE A 43 10.65 27.58 2.07
CA ILE A 43 11.66 27.02 2.99
C ILE A 43 10.99 26.46 4.26
N ILE A 44 11.22 25.18 4.56
CA ILE A 44 10.80 24.51 5.79
C ILE A 44 12.01 23.83 6.44
N LEU A 45 12.19 24.04 7.75
CA LEU A 45 13.26 23.41 8.52
C LEU A 45 12.83 22.04 9.05
N HIS A 46 13.26 20.96 8.37
CA HIS A 46 12.95 19.60 8.77
C HIS A 46 13.92 19.09 9.85
N ARG A 47 13.51 19.18 11.12
CA ARG A 47 14.30 18.65 12.26
C ARG A 47 14.14 17.14 12.36
N ARG A 48 15.25 16.40 12.35
CA ARG A 48 15.24 14.95 12.58
C ARG A 48 15.12 14.69 14.09
N ALA A 49 14.00 14.11 14.52
CA ALA A 49 13.87 13.64 15.90
C ALA A 49 14.94 12.59 16.24
N SER A 50 15.40 12.53 17.48
CA SER A 50 16.33 11.51 17.98
C SER A 50 15.65 10.14 18.14
N HIS A 51 14.38 10.12 18.56
CA HIS A 51 13.59 8.91 18.82
C HIS A 51 12.13 9.04 18.33
N GLY A 52 11.38 7.93 18.36
CA GLY A 52 9.95 7.86 18.00
C GLY A 52 9.66 7.74 16.50
N GLY A 53 8.46 8.17 16.09
CA GLY A 53 7.99 8.12 14.69
C GLY A 53 7.86 6.69 14.15
N ALA A 54 7.97 6.52 12.83
CA ALA A 54 7.90 5.22 12.16
C ALA A 54 9.22 4.43 12.21
N ARG A 55 10.06 4.65 13.24
CA ARG A 55 11.32 3.92 13.40
C ARG A 55 11.05 2.52 13.94
N VAL A 56 11.69 1.54 13.33
CA VAL A 56 11.67 0.12 13.72
C VAL A 56 13.12 -0.39 13.75
N ASP A 57 13.41 -1.56 14.31
CA ASP A 57 14.76 -2.12 14.26
C ASP A 57 15.26 -2.33 12.82
N VAL A 58 16.58 -2.50 12.65
CA VAL A 58 17.21 -2.58 11.31
C VAL A 58 16.69 -3.73 10.46
N TYR A 59 16.31 -4.86 11.07
CA TYR A 59 15.84 -6.04 10.37
C TYR A 59 14.38 -5.85 9.95
N SER A 60 13.52 -5.42 10.87
CA SER A 60 12.14 -5.02 10.56
C SER A 60 12.08 -3.90 9.52
N TRP A 61 13.02 -2.97 9.55
CA TRP A 61 13.09 -1.88 8.57
C TRP A 61 13.27 -2.43 7.16
N ASN A 62 14.17 -3.39 6.96
CA ASN A 62 14.41 -4.01 5.66
C ASN A 62 13.16 -4.79 5.18
N TYR A 63 12.50 -5.52 6.08
CA TYR A 63 11.23 -6.20 5.76
C TYR A 63 10.16 -5.22 5.28
N TRP A 64 9.86 -4.18 6.07
CA TRP A 64 8.81 -3.20 5.73
C TRP A 64 9.15 -2.40 4.48
N PHE A 65 10.43 -2.02 4.31
CA PHE A 65 10.90 -1.34 3.11
C PHE A 65 10.59 -2.15 1.84
N VAL A 66 10.93 -3.44 1.85
CA VAL A 66 10.70 -4.32 0.70
C VAL A 66 9.22 -4.58 0.50
N ARG A 67 8.48 -4.99 1.53
CA ARG A 67 7.04 -5.26 1.44
C ARG A 67 6.28 -4.07 0.86
N ASN A 68 6.52 -2.88 1.42
CA ASN A 68 5.86 -1.66 0.98
C ASN A 68 6.26 -1.29 -0.46
N HIS A 69 7.50 -1.54 -0.86
CA HIS A 69 7.93 -1.32 -2.24
C HIS A 69 7.25 -2.26 -3.24
N ILE A 70 7.15 -3.54 -2.91
CA ILE A 70 6.45 -4.54 -3.74
C ILE A 70 4.99 -4.14 -3.93
N LEU A 71 4.29 -3.79 -2.85
CA LEU A 71 2.90 -3.30 -2.94
C LEU A 71 2.77 -2.09 -3.87
N PHE A 72 3.67 -1.12 -3.74
CA PHE A 72 3.68 0.06 -4.61
C PHE A 72 3.85 -0.32 -6.08
N VAL A 73 4.85 -1.14 -6.42
CA VAL A 73 5.13 -1.56 -7.80
C VAL A 73 3.95 -2.33 -8.38
N LEU A 74 3.43 -3.32 -7.65
CA LEU A 74 2.37 -4.20 -8.13
C LEU A 74 1.03 -3.47 -8.31
N ARG A 75 0.73 -2.46 -7.49
CA ARG A 75 -0.53 -1.69 -7.60
C ARG A 75 -0.49 -0.59 -8.64
N ASN A 76 0.66 0.05 -8.83
CA ASN A 76 0.71 1.34 -9.51
C ASN A 76 1.45 1.31 -10.85
N LEU A 77 2.42 0.42 -11.05
CA LEU A 77 3.31 0.50 -12.21
C LEU A 77 2.95 -0.54 -13.28
N GLU A 78 3.24 -0.21 -14.53
CA GLU A 78 3.28 -1.17 -15.64
C GLU A 78 4.61 -1.95 -15.63
N GLY A 79 4.68 -3.09 -16.32
CA GLY A 79 5.90 -3.92 -16.34
C GLY A 79 6.30 -4.44 -14.94
N ARG A 80 5.30 -4.77 -14.12
CA ARG A 80 5.41 -5.06 -12.68
C ARG A 80 6.46 -6.12 -12.37
N VAL A 81 6.41 -7.24 -13.09
CA VAL A 81 7.31 -8.39 -12.89
C VAL A 81 8.77 -7.99 -13.10
N GLY A 82 9.07 -7.31 -14.22
CA GLY A 82 10.42 -6.83 -14.52
C GLY A 82 10.93 -5.82 -13.49
N LYS A 83 10.07 -4.91 -13.02
CA LYS A 83 10.44 -3.93 -11.98
C LYS A 83 10.70 -4.59 -10.61
N VAL A 84 9.90 -5.59 -10.24
CA VAL A 84 10.14 -6.39 -9.03
C VAL A 84 11.46 -7.15 -9.17
N ALA A 85 11.71 -7.81 -10.30
CA ALA A 85 12.95 -8.53 -10.56
C ALA A 85 14.19 -7.61 -10.49
N PHE A 86 14.13 -6.45 -11.15
CA PHE A 86 15.20 -5.46 -11.12
C PHE A 86 15.44 -4.91 -9.71
N PHE A 87 14.37 -4.62 -8.96
CA PHE A 87 14.50 -4.21 -7.56
C PHE A 87 15.20 -5.29 -6.72
N MET A 88 14.83 -6.56 -6.90
CA MET A 88 15.44 -7.68 -6.20
C MET A 88 16.91 -7.85 -6.54
N PHE A 89 17.27 -7.75 -7.82
CA PHE A 89 18.66 -7.74 -8.26
C PHE A 89 19.47 -6.64 -7.54
N LYS A 90 18.93 -5.42 -7.46
CA LYS A 90 19.57 -4.33 -6.70
C LYS A 90 19.69 -4.62 -5.21
N GLN A 91 18.70 -5.28 -4.60
CA GLN A 91 18.79 -5.66 -3.19
C GLN A 91 19.86 -6.73 -2.95
N ILE A 92 19.97 -7.73 -3.83
CA ILE A 92 20.98 -8.78 -3.74
C ILE A 92 22.38 -8.17 -3.83
N ILE A 93 22.66 -7.36 -4.86
CA ILE A 93 23.94 -6.65 -4.98
C ILE A 93 24.26 -5.85 -3.72
N ARG A 94 23.29 -5.07 -3.23
CA ARG A 94 23.45 -4.26 -2.02
C ARG A 94 23.86 -5.10 -0.80
N ILE A 95 23.21 -6.24 -0.59
CA ILE A 95 23.46 -7.13 0.54
C ILE A 95 24.84 -7.78 0.41
N LEU A 96 25.21 -8.23 -0.79
CA LEU A 96 26.55 -8.76 -1.08
C LEU A 96 27.65 -7.71 -0.82
N MET A 97 27.39 -6.46 -1.20
CA MET A 97 28.27 -5.32 -0.92
C MET A 97 28.20 -4.81 0.53
N ARG A 98 27.41 -5.44 1.39
CA ARG A 98 27.17 -5.02 2.79
C ARG A 98 26.83 -3.52 2.92
N LYS A 99 26.05 -2.99 1.97
CA LYS A 99 25.66 -1.59 1.96
C LYS A 99 24.36 -1.38 2.74
N ARG A 100 24.43 -0.59 3.82
CA ARG A 100 23.26 -0.26 4.64
C ARG A 100 22.25 0.58 3.84
N MET A 101 20.98 0.36 4.12
CA MET A 101 19.86 1.17 3.60
C MET A 101 19.06 1.83 4.74
N CYS A 102 18.98 1.16 5.90
CA CYS A 102 18.43 1.76 7.10
C CYS A 102 19.26 3.00 7.48
N PRO A 103 18.66 4.19 7.64
CA PRO A 103 19.39 5.44 7.82
C PRO A 103 19.79 5.72 9.28
N TYR A 104 19.46 4.82 10.21
CA TYR A 104 19.69 5.04 11.65
C TYR A 104 20.31 3.83 12.37
N ALA A 105 20.54 2.71 11.69
CA ALA A 105 21.15 1.53 12.30
C ALA A 105 21.88 0.68 11.25
N GLU A 106 22.94 -0.01 11.67
CA GLU A 106 23.69 -0.94 10.83
C GLU A 106 23.36 -2.40 11.21
N PRO A 107 23.17 -3.29 10.23
CA PRO A 107 22.96 -4.69 10.51
C PRO A 107 24.30 -5.40 10.74
N GLU A 108 24.40 -6.16 11.81
CA GLU A 108 25.54 -7.06 12.07
C GLU A 108 25.40 -8.35 11.26
N ARG A 109 24.16 -8.87 11.13
CA ARG A 109 23.85 -10.16 10.51
C ARG A 109 23.23 -9.98 9.13
N TRP A 110 24.07 -9.97 8.09
CA TRP A 110 23.62 -9.76 6.70
C TRP A 110 22.73 -10.88 6.15
N HIS A 111 22.85 -12.11 6.66
CA HIS A 111 21.94 -13.21 6.29
C HIS A 111 20.51 -12.95 6.81
N GLU A 112 20.36 -12.29 7.97
CA GLU A 112 19.05 -11.87 8.47
C GLU A 112 18.46 -10.75 7.61
N VAL A 113 19.29 -9.83 7.12
CA VAL A 113 18.85 -8.83 6.14
C VAL A 113 18.31 -9.51 4.89
N LEU A 114 19.01 -10.51 4.36
CA LEU A 114 18.54 -11.30 3.21
C LEU A 114 17.20 -11.99 3.50
N TYR A 115 17.10 -12.68 4.65
CA TYR A 115 15.86 -13.31 5.08
C TYR A 115 14.70 -12.30 5.16
N MET A 116 14.90 -11.14 5.78
CA MET A 116 13.87 -10.10 5.91
C MET A 116 13.48 -9.48 4.58
N VAL A 117 14.42 -9.33 3.66
CA VAL A 117 14.15 -8.89 2.28
C VAL A 117 13.28 -9.93 1.57
N LEU A 118 13.65 -11.21 1.58
CA LEU A 118 12.87 -12.29 0.96
C LEU A 118 11.47 -12.41 1.55
N LYS A 119 11.37 -12.39 2.90
CA LYS A 119 10.11 -12.36 3.63
C LYS A 119 9.24 -11.17 3.21
N GLY A 120 9.84 -9.99 3.11
CA GLY A 120 9.16 -8.77 2.66
C GLY A 120 8.59 -8.90 1.25
N VAL A 121 9.31 -9.57 0.33
CA VAL A 121 8.79 -9.84 -1.02
C VAL A 121 7.58 -10.75 -0.96
N CYS A 122 7.69 -11.90 -0.30
CA CYS A 122 6.60 -12.86 -0.20
C CYS A 122 5.36 -12.22 0.42
N SER A 123 5.51 -11.54 1.56
CA SER A 123 4.40 -10.84 2.20
C SER A 123 3.81 -9.75 1.31
N GLY A 124 4.63 -8.99 0.58
CA GLY A 124 4.15 -7.95 -0.34
C GLY A 124 3.35 -8.53 -1.52
N ILE A 125 3.74 -9.68 -2.05
CA ILE A 125 3.03 -10.39 -3.12
C ILE A 125 1.72 -10.98 -2.58
N ILE A 126 1.78 -11.70 -1.45
CA ILE A 126 0.59 -12.30 -0.81
C ILE A 126 -0.44 -11.21 -0.50
N ASP A 127 -0.01 -10.13 0.15
CA ASP A 127 -0.91 -9.03 0.50
C ASP A 127 -1.51 -8.37 -0.73
N TYR A 128 -0.77 -8.28 -1.84
CA TYR A 128 -1.31 -7.77 -3.11
C TYR A 128 -2.38 -8.70 -3.70
N ILE A 129 -2.16 -10.02 -3.66
CA ILE A 129 -3.13 -11.01 -4.14
C ILE A 129 -4.40 -10.96 -3.28
N VAL A 130 -4.26 -11.06 -1.95
CA VAL A 130 -5.40 -11.01 -1.02
C VAL A 130 -6.23 -9.73 -1.21
N GLN A 131 -5.58 -8.57 -1.26
CA GLN A 131 -6.28 -7.29 -1.47
C GLN A 131 -6.98 -7.21 -2.84
N ARG A 132 -6.39 -7.83 -3.87
CA ARG A 132 -6.98 -7.87 -5.20
C ARG A 132 -8.22 -8.76 -5.20
N ASP A 133 -8.15 -9.92 -4.57
CA ASP A 133 -9.26 -10.88 -4.49
C ASP A 133 -10.41 -10.31 -3.65
N ASP A 134 -10.11 -9.69 -2.50
CA ASP A 134 -11.08 -8.97 -1.68
C ASP A 134 -11.79 -7.85 -2.46
N ALA A 135 -11.05 -7.11 -3.29
CA ALA A 135 -11.62 -6.06 -4.13
C ALA A 135 -12.52 -6.65 -5.23
N VAL A 136 -12.14 -7.77 -5.82
CA VAL A 136 -12.95 -8.48 -6.83
C VAL A 136 -14.24 -9.03 -6.20
N LEU A 137 -14.16 -9.61 -5.01
CA LEU A 137 -15.31 -10.08 -4.25
C LEU A 137 -16.27 -8.93 -3.94
N ARG A 138 -15.79 -7.85 -3.32
CA ARG A 138 -16.61 -6.65 -3.03
C ARG A 138 -17.25 -6.06 -4.29
N PHE A 139 -16.54 -6.05 -5.41
CA PHE A 139 -17.08 -5.54 -6.67
C PHE A 139 -18.20 -6.45 -7.23
N LYS A 140 -18.03 -7.78 -7.14
CA LYS A 140 -19.09 -8.74 -7.51
C LYS A 140 -20.32 -8.57 -6.63
N ASP A 141 -20.15 -8.42 -5.32
CA ASP A 141 -21.25 -8.20 -4.37
C ASP A 141 -22.00 -6.90 -4.66
N LEU A 142 -21.26 -5.83 -5.02
CA LEU A 142 -21.84 -4.55 -5.41
C LEU A 142 -22.65 -4.66 -6.72
N LEU A 143 -22.09 -5.32 -7.74
CA LEU A 143 -22.78 -5.54 -9.02
C LEU A 143 -24.04 -6.39 -8.83
N PHE A 144 -23.97 -7.44 -8.01
CA PHE A 144 -25.12 -8.28 -7.70
C PHE A 144 -26.20 -7.46 -6.98
N SER A 145 -25.82 -6.67 -5.98
CA SER A 145 -26.73 -5.81 -5.23
C SER A 145 -27.36 -4.70 -6.10
N ALA A 146 -26.61 -4.12 -7.03
CA ALA A 146 -27.12 -3.16 -8.00
C ALA A 146 -28.13 -3.81 -8.94
N ARG A 147 -27.81 -5.01 -9.47
CA ARG A 147 -28.71 -5.78 -10.35
C ARG A 147 -30.03 -6.14 -9.67
N ILE A 148 -30.00 -6.51 -8.38
CA ILE A 148 -31.24 -6.77 -7.63
C ILE A 148 -32.11 -5.51 -7.54
N LYS A 149 -31.51 -4.35 -7.24
CA LYS A 149 -32.26 -3.08 -7.20
C LYS A 149 -32.86 -2.68 -8.55
N ASP A 150 -32.14 -2.91 -9.63
CA ASP A 150 -32.64 -2.63 -10.98
C ASP A 150 -33.84 -3.54 -11.32
N VAL A 151 -33.77 -4.82 -10.94
CA VAL A 151 -34.90 -5.76 -11.10
C VAL A 151 -36.09 -5.37 -10.21
N GLU A 152 -35.86 -4.97 -8.96
CA GLU A 152 -36.93 -4.50 -8.05
C GLU A 152 -37.62 -3.23 -8.57
N LEU A 153 -36.86 -2.33 -9.24
CA LEU A 153 -37.39 -1.13 -9.87
C LEU A 153 -38.17 -1.44 -11.17
N GLU A 154 -37.72 -2.41 -11.96
CA GLU A 154 -38.42 -2.84 -13.19
C GLU A 154 -39.69 -3.65 -12.89
N GLU A 155 -39.70 -4.46 -11.83
CA GLU A 155 -40.85 -5.32 -11.48
C GLU A 155 -41.87 -4.64 -10.55
N GLY A 156 -41.61 -3.42 -10.07
CA GLY A 156 -42.56 -2.68 -9.21
C GLY A 156 -42.88 -3.40 -7.90
N ILE A 157 -41.96 -4.24 -7.39
CA ILE A 157 -42.20 -5.07 -6.21
C ILE A 157 -41.87 -4.27 -4.95
N GLU A 158 -42.90 -3.75 -4.30
CA GLU A 158 -42.80 -3.13 -2.97
C GLU A 158 -42.61 -4.23 -1.91
N VAL A 159 -41.35 -4.58 -1.60
CA VAL A 159 -41.04 -5.53 -0.52
C VAL A 159 -41.25 -4.86 0.83
N LYS A 160 -42.36 -5.17 1.51
CA LYS A 160 -42.58 -4.79 2.91
C LYS A 160 -41.51 -5.43 3.79
N ASP A 161 -40.69 -4.57 4.38
CA ASP A 161 -39.61 -4.90 5.30
C ASP A 161 -40.16 -5.64 6.54
N LYS A 162 -40.01 -6.97 6.57
CA LYS A 162 -40.42 -7.80 7.70
C LYS A 162 -39.33 -7.71 8.77
N LYS A 163 -39.42 -6.68 9.62
CA LYS A 163 -38.64 -6.58 10.86
C LYS A 163 -38.72 -7.91 11.63
N ARG A 164 -37.55 -8.42 12.00
CA ARG A 164 -37.40 -9.58 12.89
C ARG A 164 -37.91 -9.21 14.28
N ASP A 165 -39.11 -9.65 14.61
CA ASP A 165 -39.51 -9.83 16.00
C ASP A 165 -38.79 -11.05 16.56
N ILE A 166 -37.64 -10.82 17.19
CA ILE A 166 -37.06 -11.79 18.13
C ILE A 166 -37.52 -11.33 19.51
N ALA A 167 -38.69 -11.84 19.92
CA ALA A 167 -39.11 -11.82 21.31
C ALA A 167 -38.24 -12.83 22.08
N VAL A 168 -37.38 -12.33 22.95
CA VAL A 168 -36.73 -13.12 23.99
C VAL A 168 -37.77 -13.31 25.11
N LYS A 169 -38.10 -14.57 25.41
CA LYS A 169 -38.69 -14.99 26.68
C LYS A 169 -37.63 -15.79 27.44
#